data_AF-W1XJG9-F1
#
_entry.id   AF-W1XJG9-F1
#
_cell.length_a   1.000
_cell.length_b   1.000
_cell.length_c   1.000
_cell.angle_alpha   90.00
_cell.angle_beta   90.00
_cell.angle_gamma   90.00
#
_symmetry.space_group_name_H-M   'P 1'
#
loop_
_entity.id
_entity.type
_entity.pdbx_description
1 polymer ?
#
loop_
_entity_poly.entity_id
_entity_poly.type
_entity_poly.pdbx_seq_one_letter_code
_entity_poly.pdbx_strand_id
1 'polypeptide(L)' 'IHQPLGGPQGQASEIEIHAREILRMREELNGILASRSGQDIKVVARDTDRDNFMSAQDAVEYGLIDEVLTREPVESK' A
#
# COMPACT_ATOMS: atom_id res chain seq x y z
N ILE A 1 0.24 -0.98 -4.65
CA ILE A 1 0.37 -1.21 -3.19
C ILE A 1 0.31 -2.70 -2.89
N HIS A 2 0.92 -3.17 -1.80
CA HIS A 2 0.88 -4.56 -1.37
C HIS A 2 1.24 -4.70 0.12
N GLN A 3 0.97 -5.85 0.70
CA GLN A 3 1.30 -6.18 2.09
C GLN A 3 2.82 -6.34 2.29
N PRO A 4 3.32 -6.15 3.52
CA PRO A 4 4.71 -6.46 3.84
C PRO A 4 5.02 -7.94 3.60
N LEU A 5 6.21 -8.22 3.08
CA LEU A 5 6.70 -9.57 2.83
C LEU A 5 7.54 -10.08 4.00
N GLY A 6 7.38 -11.36 4.34
CA GLY A 6 8.19 -12.03 5.35
C GLY A 6 8.08 -13.54 5.25
N GLY A 7 9.16 -14.23 5.65
CA GLY A 7 9.24 -15.69 5.62
C GLY A 7 10.14 -16.17 6.76
N PRO A 8 9.63 -16.20 8.01
CA PRO A 8 10.45 -16.58 9.15
C PRO A 8 10.80 -18.08 9.09
N GLN A 9 12.00 -18.40 9.56
CA GLN A 9 12.51 -19.76 9.71
C GLN A 9 13.17 -19.87 11.09
N GLY A 10 13.13 -21.06 11.70
CA GLY A 10 13.71 -21.27 13.02
C GLY A 10 12.83 -22.14 13.91
N GLN A 11 13.00 -22.02 15.23
CA GLN A 11 12.17 -22.69 16.20
C GLN A 11 10.72 -22.19 16.12
N ALA A 12 9.76 -23.01 16.56
CA ALA A 12 8.34 -22.65 16.56
C ALA A 12 8.09 -21.29 17.25
N SER A 13 8.76 -21.02 18.37
CA SER A 13 8.66 -19.75 19.09
C SER A 13 9.19 -18.55 18.29
N GLU A 14 10.25 -18.72 17.51
CA GLU A 14 10.82 -17.66 16.66
C GLU A 14 9.88 -17.37 15.49
N ILE A 15 9.36 -18.42 14.85
CA ILE A 15 8.36 -18.30 13.78
C ILE A 15 7.14 -17.54 14.29
N GLU A 16 6.65 -17.85 15.50
CA GLU A 16 5.52 -17.18 16.11
C GLU A 16 5.79 -15.69 16.38
N ILE A 17 6.95 -15.34 16.96
CA ILE A 17 7.32 -13.95 17.24
C ILE A 17 7.33 -13.13 15.95
N HIS A 18 7.98 -13.65 14.89
CA HIS A 18 8.07 -12.94 13.62
C HIS A 18 6.72 -12.87 12.89
N ALA A 19 5.90 -13.91 12.95
CA ALA A 19 4.57 -13.89 12.36
C ALA A 19 3.69 -12.80 13.02
N ARG A 20 3.72 -12.68 14.35
CA ARG A 20 3.00 -11.62 15.08
C ARG A 20 3.48 -10.23 14.66
N GLU A 21 4.78 -10.04 14.47
CA GLU A 21 5.34 -8.76 14.04
C GLU A 21 4.92 -8.40 12.61
N ILE A 22 4.89 -9.38 11.69
CA ILE A 22 4.40 -9.18 10.32
C ILE A 22 2.92 -8.75 10.32
N LEU A 23 2.08 -9.38 11.16
CA LEU A 23 0.68 -8.99 11.30
C LEU A 23 0.53 -7.58 11.87
N ARG A 24 1.31 -7.23 12.90
CA ARG A 24 1.34 -5.87 13.48
C ARG A 24 1.73 -4.82 12.43
N MET A 25 2.79 -5.08 11.66
CA MET A 25 3.22 -4.19 10.57
C MET A 25 2.15 -4.05 9.48
N ARG A 26 1.49 -5.15 9.10
CA ARG A 26 0.40 -5.13 8.11
C ARG A 26 -0.75 -4.23 8.58
N GLU A 27 -1.16 -4.35 9.83
CA GLU A 27 -2.21 -3.51 10.41
C GLU A 27 -1.82 -2.03 10.45
N GLU A 28 -0.59 -1.73 10.90
CA GLU A 28 -0.07 -0.37 10.98
C GLU A 28 0.00 0.29 9.60
N LEU A 29 0.59 -0.39 8.60
CA LEU A 29 0.71 0.13 7.24
C LEU A 29 -0.65 0.32 6.58
N ASN A 30 -1.59 -0.59 6.78
CA ASN A 30 -2.95 -0.44 6.27
C ASN A 30 -3.66 0.77 6.92
N GLY A 31 -3.45 0.99 8.22
CA GLY A 31 -3.97 2.17 8.92
C GLY A 31 -3.42 3.48 8.35
N ILE A 32 -2.11 3.53 8.07
CA ILE A 32 -1.46 4.68 7.44
C ILE A 32 -2.08 4.93 6.06
N LEU A 33 -2.14 3.91 5.20
CA LEU A 33 -2.69 4.03 3.86
C LEU A 33 -4.15 4.51 3.90
N ALA A 34 -5.00 3.89 4.71
CA ALA A 34 -6.40 4.30 4.86
C ALA A 34 -6.53 5.77 5.29
N SER A 35 -5.75 6.19 6.29
CA SER A 35 -5.79 7.57 6.80
C SER A 35 -5.33 8.61 5.77
N ARG A 36 -4.37 8.26 4.91
CA ARG A 36 -3.78 9.19 3.93
C ARG A 36 -4.53 9.20 2.62
N SER A 37 -5.10 8.07 2.22
CA SER A 37 -5.83 7.95 0.95
C SER A 37 -7.33 8.20 1.08
N GLY A 38 -7.85 8.31 2.31
CA GLY A 38 -9.28 8.47 2.57
C GLY A 38 -10.11 7.21 2.30
N GLN A 39 -9.45 6.07 2.02
CA GLN A 39 -10.12 4.79 1.79
C GLN A 39 -10.49 4.14 3.13
N ASP A 40 -11.58 3.37 3.14
CA ASP A 40 -11.91 2.53 4.29
C ASP A 40 -10.82 1.46 4.50
N ILE A 41 -10.52 1.16 5.76
CA ILE A 41 -9.48 0.18 6.13
C ILE A 41 -9.71 -1.19 5.49
N LYS A 42 -10.97 -1.59 5.26
CA LYS A 42 -11.32 -2.86 4.60
C LYS A 42 -10.98 -2.85 3.12
N VAL A 43 -11.13 -1.71 2.45
CA VAL A 43 -10.75 -1.52 1.04
C VAL A 43 -9.24 -1.67 0.91
N VAL A 44 -8.48 -0.94 1.75
CA VAL A 44 -7.02 -1.04 1.79
C VAL A 44 -6.55 -2.47 2.11
N ALA A 45 -7.18 -3.13 3.09
CA ALA A 45 -6.80 -4.50 3.45
C ALA A 45 -7.00 -5.51 2.31
N ARG A 46 -8.08 -5.36 1.52
CA ARG A 46 -8.32 -6.15 0.31
C ARG A 46 -7.28 -5.82 -0.77
N ASP A 47 -7.06 -4.54 -1.01
CA ASP A 47 -6.26 -4.06 -2.15
C ASP A 47 -4.75 -4.18 -1.91
N THR A 48 -4.31 -4.41 -0.67
CA THR A 48 -2.93 -4.73 -0.30
C THR A 48 -2.66 -6.24 -0.20
N ASP A 49 -3.67 -7.12 -0.24
CA ASP A 49 -3.45 -8.56 -0.01
C ASP A 49 -2.57 -9.23 -1.09
N ARG A 50 -2.58 -8.67 -2.29
CA ARG A 50 -1.68 -9.02 -3.40
C ARG A 50 -1.14 -7.74 -4.02
N ASP A 51 -0.18 -7.91 -4.92
CA ASP A 51 0.34 -6.80 -5.70
C ASP A 51 -0.80 -6.16 -6.49
N ASN A 52 -1.11 -4.92 -6.15
CA ASN A 52 -2.10 -4.10 -6.84
C ASN A 52 -1.38 -2.97 -7.56
N PHE A 53 -1.31 -3.10 -8.88
CA PHE A 53 -0.73 -2.11 -9.79
C PHE A 53 -1.81 -1.10 -10.19
N MET A 54 -1.43 0.18 -10.17
CA MET A 54 -2.32 1.30 -10.49
C MET A 54 -1.65 2.15 -11.56
N SER A 55 -2.43 2.64 -12.51
CA SER A 55 -1.99 3.76 -13.34
C SER A 55 -1.87 5.02 -12.48
N ALA A 56 -1.24 6.07 -13.02
CA ALA A 56 -1.17 7.36 -12.32
C ALA A 56 -2.58 7.92 -12.04
N GLN A 57 -3.52 7.71 -12.96
CA GLN A 57 -4.91 8.16 -12.78
C GLN A 57 -5.63 7.36 -11.68
N ASP A 58 -5.47 6.03 -11.68
CA ASP A 58 -6.03 5.18 -10.62
C ASP A 58 -5.48 5.57 -9.24
N ALA A 59 -4.20 5.95 -9.17
CA ALA A 59 -3.56 6.39 -7.93
C ALA A 59 -4.13 7.72 -7.41
N VAL A 60 -4.51 8.65 -8.30
CA VAL A 60 -5.25 9.87 -7.92
C VAL A 60 -6.63 9.51 -7.39
N GLU A 61 -7.38 8.68 -8.12
CA GLU A 61 -8.74 8.28 -7.73
C GLU A 61 -8.76 7.49 -6.41
N TYR A 62 -7.72 6.69 -6.17
CA TYR A 62 -7.55 5.97 -4.91
C TYR A 62 -7.18 6.89 -3.74
N GLY A 63 -6.63 8.08 -4.02
CA GLY A 63 -6.13 9.03 -3.02
C GLY A 63 -4.68 8.81 -2.61
N LEU A 64 -3.88 8.06 -3.38
CA LEU A 64 -2.45 7.87 -3.09
C LEU A 64 -1.59 9.07 -3.49
N ILE A 65 -2.05 9.87 -4.46
CA ILE A 65 -1.40 11.09 -4.95
C ILE A 65 -2.49 12.13 -5.29
N ASP A 66 -2.12 13.42 -5.32
CA ASP A 66 -3.10 14.49 -5.53
C ASP A 66 -3.35 14.80 -7.02
N GLU A 67 -2.32 14.78 -7.85
CA GLU A 67 -2.42 15.10 -9.28
C GLU A 67 -1.38 14.38 -10.14
N VAL A 68 -1.68 14.22 -11.43
CA VAL A 68 -0.74 13.73 -12.45
C VAL A 68 -0.22 14.91 -13.27
N LEU A 69 1.08 15.18 -13.18
CA LEU A 69 1.71 16.24 -13.96
C LEU A 69 1.84 15.84 -15.43
N THR A 70 1.41 16.73 -16.32
CA THR A 70 1.64 16.60 -17.77
C THR A 70 2.58 17.71 -18.24
N ARG A 71 3.30 17.44 -19.33
CA ARG A 71 4.15 18.47 -19.94
C ARG A 71 3.24 19.45 -20.65
N GLU A 72 3.29 20.73 -20.29
CA GLU A 72 2.59 21.76 -21.06
C GLU A 72 3.06 21.69 -22.53
N PRO A 73 2.14 21.82 -23.51
CA PRO A 73 2.54 21.97 -24.89
C PRO A 73 3.46 23.18 -24.98
N VAL A 74 4.69 22.96 -25.45
CA VAL A 74 5.54 24.09 -25.85
C VAL A 74 4.81 24.73 -27.02
N GLU A 75 4.21 25.90 -26.82
CA GLU A 75 3.65 26.67 -27.94
C GLU A 75 4.77 26.86 -28.97
N SER A 76 4.60 26.22 -30.13
CA SER A 76 5.48 26.42 -31.27
C SER A 76 5.32 27.86 -31.72
N LYS A 77 6.33 28.69 -31.43
CA LYS A 77 6.45 30.06 -31.97
C LYS A 77 6.60 30.05 -33.48
#